data_AF-A0A7C1WAA8-F1
#
_entry.id   AF-A0A7C1WAA8-F1
#
_cell.length_a   1.000
_cell.length_b   1.000
_cell.length_c   1.000
_cell.angle_alpha   90.00
_cell.angle_beta   90.00
_cell.angle_gamma   90.00
#
_symmetry.space_group_name_H-M   'P 1'
#
loop_
_entity.id
_entity.type
_entity.pdbx_description
1 polymer ?
#
loop_
_entity_poly.entity_id
_entity_poly.type
_entity_poly.pdbx_seq_one_letter_code
_entity_poly.pdbx_strand_id
1 'polypeptide(L)'
;MLIVGVTFVITSGIVYFMFMAAWLNFFLLVGYVDVMRIAIAILAITVGIINVKDFFFFKRGVSLTIPDSKKPSLMKRMRGLLKKESTFALILGTMALAFFANLIELLCTAGFPAIYTRILTLNALSALKYYLYLVLYNAVYVVPLMIIVVSFVVTMGRRKFTERQGRILKLVSGAIMLLLGLIMLLKPEILIVG
;
A
#
# COMPACT_ATOMS: atom_id res chain seq x y z
N MET A 1 10.71 -15.21 -9.53
CA MET A 1 9.52 -14.90 -8.72
C MET A 1 9.85 -14.76 -7.24
N LEU A 2 10.59 -15.71 -6.65
CA LEU A 2 11.02 -15.62 -5.25
C LEU A 2 11.88 -14.36 -4.98
N ILE A 3 12.85 -14.06 -5.85
CA ILE A 3 13.67 -12.83 -5.74
C ILE A 3 12.79 -11.58 -5.69
N VAL A 4 11.84 -11.43 -6.63
CA VAL A 4 10.90 -10.30 -6.67
C VAL A 4 10.06 -10.23 -5.40
N GLY A 5 9.50 -11.36 -4.94
CA GLY A 5 8.70 -11.40 -3.71
C GLY A 5 9.50 -11.00 -2.48
N VAL A 6 10.69 -11.57 -2.29
CA VAL A 6 11.57 -11.26 -1.15
C VAL A 6 12.05 -9.80 -1.21
N THR A 7 12.48 -9.31 -2.38
CA THR A 7 12.85 -7.90 -2.56
C THR A 7 11.68 -6.98 -2.22
N PHE A 8 10.46 -7.29 -2.66
CA PHE A 8 9.28 -6.49 -2.35
C PHE A 8 9.02 -6.41 -0.84
N VAL A 9 9.07 -7.55 -0.14
CA VAL A 9 8.79 -7.60 1.29
C VAL A 9 9.88 -6.89 2.10
N ILE A 10 11.15 -7.17 1.83
CA ILE A 10 12.27 -6.53 2.53
C ILE A 10 12.24 -5.01 2.29
N THR A 11 12.03 -4.58 1.04
CA THR A 11 11.94 -3.15 0.73
C THR A 11 10.76 -2.52 1.44
N SER A 12 9.60 -3.16 1.45
CA SER A 12 8.41 -2.65 2.16
C SER A 12 8.66 -2.50 3.66
N GLY A 13 9.25 -3.52 4.31
CA GLY A 13 9.60 -3.45 5.73
C GLY A 13 10.57 -2.31 6.05
N ILE A 14 11.65 -2.17 5.27
CA ILE A 14 12.65 -1.09 5.42
C ILE A 14 12.00 0.27 5.21
N VAL A 15 11.25 0.45 4.13
CA VAL A 15 10.58 1.73 3.80
C VAL A 15 9.62 2.11 4.92
N TYR A 16 8.79 1.18 5.37
CA TYR A 16 7.83 1.42 6.44
C TYR A 16 8.51 1.75 7.78
N PHE A 17 9.62 1.07 8.11
CA PHE A 17 10.42 1.37 9.31
C PHE A 17 11.07 2.75 9.22
N MET A 18 11.70 3.07 8.09
CA MET A 18 12.31 4.38 7.84
C MET A 18 11.26 5.49 7.93
N PHE A 19 10.07 5.28 7.38
CA PHE A 19 8.96 6.19 7.55
C PHE A 19 8.61 6.33 9.02
N MET A 20 8.27 5.28 9.76
CA MET A 20 7.94 5.40 11.19
C MET A 20 9.03 6.08 12.03
N ALA A 21 10.31 5.80 11.75
CA ALA A 21 11.44 6.41 12.45
C ALA A 21 11.60 7.91 12.13
N ALA A 22 11.49 8.30 10.85
CA ALA A 22 11.63 9.69 10.41
C ALA A 22 10.37 10.53 10.70
N TRP A 23 9.20 9.90 10.65
CA TRP A 23 7.88 10.53 10.73
C TRP A 23 7.56 11.06 12.12
N LEU A 24 8.21 10.55 13.17
CA LEU A 24 8.03 11.06 14.53
C LEU A 24 8.55 12.50 14.68
N ASN A 25 9.64 12.84 13.98
CA ASN A 25 10.14 14.22 13.93
C ASN A 25 9.19 15.15 13.15
N PHE A 26 8.50 14.62 12.14
CA PHE A 26 7.59 15.38 11.28
C PHE A 26 6.25 15.69 11.99
N PHE A 27 5.70 14.75 12.77
CA PHE A 27 4.47 14.98 13.54
C PHE A 27 4.62 16.07 14.62
N LEU A 28 5.79 16.13 15.27
CA LEU A 28 6.07 17.16 16.28
C LEU A 28 6.25 18.56 15.68
N LEU A 29 6.75 18.66 14.44
CA LEU A 29 7.01 19.94 13.79
C LEU A 29 5.81 20.53 13.05
N VAL A 30 4.97 19.70 12.43
CA VAL A 30 4.18 20.19 11.30
C VAL A 30 2.70 20.42 11.63
N GLY A 31 2.04 19.70 12.54
CA GLY A 31 0.61 19.97 12.84
C GLY A 31 -0.37 19.90 11.64
N TYR A 32 0.10 19.56 10.43
CA TYR A 32 -0.63 19.52 9.14
C TYR A 32 -1.49 18.25 8.95
N VAL A 33 -1.85 17.60 10.04
CA VAL A 33 -2.51 16.29 10.02
C VAL A 33 -3.84 16.36 9.26
N ASP A 34 -4.55 17.49 9.37
CA ASP A 34 -5.85 17.69 8.73
C ASP A 34 -5.76 17.91 7.21
N VAL A 35 -4.80 18.71 6.73
CA VAL A 35 -4.63 18.94 5.28
C VAL A 35 -4.26 17.65 4.57
N MET A 36 -3.36 16.86 5.17
CA MET A 36 -2.98 15.56 4.63
C MET A 36 -4.17 14.60 4.64
N ARG A 37 -4.93 14.55 5.75
CA ARG A 37 -6.15 13.73 5.87
C ARG A 37 -7.16 14.05 4.77
N ILE A 38 -7.45 15.33 4.53
CA ILE A 38 -8.41 15.78 3.53
C ILE A 38 -7.93 15.40 2.11
N ALA A 39 -6.65 15.64 1.80
CA ALA A 39 -6.09 15.28 0.50
C ALA A 39 -6.20 13.77 0.22
N ILE A 40 -5.91 12.94 1.23
CA ILE A 40 -6.00 11.47 1.14
C ILE A 40 -7.46 11.03 1.02
N ALA A 41 -8.38 11.63 1.77
CA ALA A 41 -9.80 11.33 1.69
C ALA A 41 -10.36 11.62 0.29
N ILE A 42 -10.02 12.76 -0.31
CA ILE A 42 -10.41 13.12 -1.68
C ILE A 42 -9.85 12.10 -2.68
N LEU A 43 -8.57 11.73 -2.54
CA LEU A 43 -7.94 10.74 -3.40
C LEU A 43 -8.62 9.37 -3.28
N ALA A 44 -8.87 8.90 -2.06
CA ALA A 44 -9.56 7.64 -1.78
C ALA A 44 -10.99 7.61 -2.33
N ILE A 45 -11.75 8.70 -2.18
CA ILE A 45 -13.09 8.84 -2.77
C ILE A 45 -13.00 8.82 -4.30
N THR A 46 -12.07 9.57 -4.89
CA THR A 46 -11.91 9.62 -6.36
C THR A 46 -11.59 8.24 -6.93
N VAL A 47 -10.59 7.55 -6.36
CA VAL A 47 -10.19 6.20 -6.75
C VAL A 47 -11.31 5.19 -6.50
N GLY A 48 -12.01 5.32 -5.37
CA GLY A 48 -13.15 4.48 -5.00
C GLY A 48 -14.32 4.61 -5.97
N ILE A 49 -14.72 5.83 -6.35
CA ILE A 49 -15.75 6.08 -7.37
C ILE A 49 -15.35 5.43 -8.69
N ILE A 50 -14.10 5.60 -9.14
CA ILE A 50 -13.62 5.00 -10.39
C ILE A 50 -13.68 3.46 -10.31
N ASN A 51 -13.27 2.86 -9.20
CA ASN A 51 -13.31 1.41 -9.00
C ASN A 51 -14.74 0.84 -8.97
N VAL A 52 -15.69 1.53 -8.33
CA VAL A 52 -17.11 1.15 -8.33
C VAL A 52 -17.71 1.34 -9.73
N LYS A 53 -17.43 2.47 -10.40
CA LYS A 53 -17.86 2.71 -11.78
C LYS A 53 -17.34 1.61 -12.72
N ASP A 54 -16.08 1.20 -12.59
CA ASP A 54 -15.45 0.15 -13.39
C ASP A 54 -16.16 -1.21 -13.26
N PHE A 55 -16.85 -1.47 -12.14
CA PHE A 55 -17.66 -2.68 -11.98
C PHE A 55 -18.91 -2.67 -12.88
N PHE A 56 -19.64 -1.55 -12.91
CA PHE A 56 -20.89 -1.41 -13.67
C PHE A 56 -20.65 -1.08 -15.15
N PHE A 57 -19.69 -0.21 -15.46
CA PHE A 57 -19.36 0.26 -16.81
C PHE A 57 -17.93 -0.13 -17.19
N PHE A 58 -17.66 -1.43 -17.20
CA PHE A 58 -16.33 -1.98 -17.44
C PHE A 58 -15.70 -1.42 -18.74
N LYS A 59 -14.53 -0.78 -18.60
CA LYS A 59 -13.73 -0.17 -19.68
C LYS A 59 -14.39 0.99 -20.44
N ARG A 60 -15.48 1.60 -19.97
CA ARG A 60 -16.07 2.81 -20.58
C ARG A 60 -15.56 4.10 -19.90
N GLY A 61 -14.71 4.86 -20.61
CA GLY A 61 -14.14 6.13 -20.14
C GLY A 61 -12.91 5.95 -19.24
N VAL A 62 -12.76 6.81 -18.20
CA VAL A 62 -11.69 6.68 -17.20
C VAL A 62 -11.88 5.39 -16.41
N SER A 63 -10.89 4.50 -16.49
CA SER A 63 -10.84 3.18 -15.85
C SER A 63 -9.42 2.93 -15.36
N LEU A 64 -9.25 2.44 -14.14
CA LEU A 64 -7.94 2.04 -13.58
C LEU A 64 -7.50 0.65 -14.07
N THR A 65 -8.21 0.07 -15.05
CA THR A 65 -7.80 -1.14 -15.75
C THR A 65 -6.75 -0.83 -16.80
N ILE A 66 -5.68 -1.63 -16.87
CA ILE A 66 -4.70 -1.56 -17.97
C ILE A 66 -5.44 -1.70 -19.32
N PRO A 67 -5.34 -0.71 -20.23
CA PRO A 67 -6.03 -0.77 -21.53
C PRO A 67 -5.56 -1.98 -22.33
N ASP A 68 -6.48 -2.66 -23.04
CA ASP A 68 -6.13 -3.84 -23.83
C ASP A 68 -5.06 -3.54 -24.88
N SER A 69 -5.04 -2.33 -25.44
CA SER A 69 -4.04 -1.87 -26.41
C SER A 69 -2.62 -1.76 -25.84
N LYS A 70 -2.46 -1.57 -24.52
CA LYS A 70 -1.14 -1.48 -23.86
C LYS A 70 -0.71 -2.79 -23.19
N LYS A 71 -1.62 -3.76 -22.99
CA LYS A 71 -1.28 -5.09 -22.47
C LYS A 71 -0.16 -5.80 -23.25
N PRO A 72 -0.17 -5.90 -24.58
CA PRO A 72 0.89 -6.61 -25.31
C PRO A 72 2.25 -5.91 -25.23
N SER A 73 2.30 -4.56 -25.21
CA SER A 73 3.58 -3.83 -25.09
C SER A 73 4.15 -3.93 -23.66
N LEU A 74 3.29 -3.88 -22.64
CA LEU A 74 3.66 -4.17 -21.25
C LEU A 74 4.16 -5.59 -21.08
N MET A 75 3.44 -6.59 -21.62
CA MET A 75 3.88 -7.99 -21.58
C MET A 75 5.19 -8.20 -22.35
N LYS A 76 5.41 -7.50 -23.46
CA LYS A 76 6.68 -7.55 -24.22
C LYS A 76 7.82 -6.93 -23.43
N ARG A 77 7.62 -5.80 -22.76
CA ARG A 77 8.61 -5.19 -21.84
C ARG A 77 8.89 -6.09 -20.63
N MET A 78 7.87 -6.61 -19.96
CA MET A 78 8.02 -7.53 -18.83
C MET A 78 8.75 -8.82 -19.25
N ARG A 79 8.38 -9.42 -20.39
CA ARG A 79 9.09 -10.58 -20.93
C ARG A 79 10.50 -10.23 -21.35
N GLY A 80 10.76 -9.02 -21.85
CA GLY A 80 12.10 -8.53 -22.13
C GLY A 80 12.96 -8.46 -20.88
N LEU A 81 12.43 -7.90 -19.78
CA LEU A 81 13.11 -7.87 -18.48
C LEU A 81 13.39 -9.27 -17.92
N LEU A 82 12.46 -10.22 -18.14
CA LEU A 82 12.63 -11.63 -17.74
C LEU A 82 13.58 -12.41 -18.66
N LYS A 83 13.64 -12.10 -19.97
CA LYS A 83 14.52 -12.77 -20.95
C LYS A 83 15.96 -12.26 -20.91
N LYS A 84 16.19 -11.02 -20.49
CA LYS A 84 17.52 -10.40 -20.54
C LYS A 84 18.40 -10.73 -19.32
N GLU A 85 17.97 -11.62 -18.43
CA GLU A 85 18.67 -12.00 -17.18
C GLU A 85 19.18 -10.81 -16.33
N SER A 86 18.62 -9.61 -16.49
CA SER A 86 19.01 -8.46 -15.68
C SER A 86 18.26 -8.51 -14.36
N THR A 87 18.72 -9.41 -13.48
CA THR A 87 18.28 -9.53 -12.08
C THR A 87 18.29 -8.15 -11.39
N PHE A 88 19.25 -7.31 -11.75
CA PHE A 88 19.37 -5.93 -11.26
C PHE A 88 18.20 -5.03 -11.67
N ALA A 89 17.79 -5.04 -12.94
CA ALA A 89 16.65 -4.25 -13.41
C ALA A 89 15.32 -4.71 -12.78
N LEU A 90 15.17 -6.02 -12.56
CA LEU A 90 14.01 -6.60 -11.86
C LEU A 90 13.96 -6.18 -10.40
N ILE A 91 15.10 -6.20 -9.70
CA ILE A 91 15.21 -5.76 -8.30
C ILE A 91 14.86 -4.27 -8.21
N LEU A 92 15.49 -3.41 -9.02
CA LEU A 92 15.21 -1.97 -9.00
C LEU A 92 13.75 -1.63 -9.31
N GLY A 93 13.16 -2.28 -10.32
CA GLY A 93 11.74 -2.09 -10.63
C GLY A 93 10.82 -2.51 -9.49
N THR A 94 11.17 -3.60 -8.80
CA THR A 94 10.41 -4.09 -7.64
C THR A 94 10.55 -3.16 -6.43
N MET A 95 11.76 -2.64 -6.18
CA MET A 95 12.01 -1.69 -5.10
C MET A 95 11.23 -0.39 -5.32
N ALA A 96 11.24 0.15 -6.54
CA ALA A 96 10.47 1.34 -6.87
C ALA A 96 8.96 1.08 -6.68
N LEU A 97 8.46 -0.06 -7.17
CA LEU A 97 7.06 -0.44 -6.99
C LEU A 97 6.69 -0.57 -5.50
N ALA A 98 7.54 -1.23 -4.70
CA ALA A 98 7.35 -1.37 -3.26
C ALA A 98 7.32 0.00 -2.57
N PHE A 99 8.24 0.90 -2.92
CA PHE A 99 8.31 2.24 -2.36
C PHE A 99 7.02 3.04 -2.63
N PHE A 100 6.57 3.13 -3.88
CA PHE A 100 5.34 3.84 -4.22
C PHE A 100 4.09 3.19 -3.61
N ALA A 101 4.04 1.86 -3.54
CA ALA A 101 2.94 1.15 -2.89
C ALA A 101 2.87 1.47 -1.39
N ASN A 102 4.00 1.41 -0.68
CA ASN A 102 4.06 1.71 0.76
C ASN A 102 3.78 3.19 1.04
N LEU A 103 4.16 4.11 0.15
CA LEU A 103 3.77 5.52 0.28
C LEU A 103 2.25 5.66 0.31
N ILE A 104 1.54 5.07 -0.65
CA ILE A 104 0.08 5.13 -0.73
C ILE A 104 -0.57 4.43 0.48
N GLU A 105 -0.04 3.27 0.86
CA GLU A 105 -0.52 2.52 2.01
C GLU A 105 -0.35 3.28 3.33
N LEU A 106 0.81 3.90 3.53
CA LEU A 106 1.12 4.72 4.69
C LEU A 106 0.15 5.90 4.78
N LEU A 107 -0.18 6.55 3.67
CA LEU A 107 -1.16 7.64 3.64
C LEU A 107 -2.54 7.15 4.09
N CYS A 108 -3.01 6.04 3.55
CA CYS A 108 -4.34 5.49 3.87
C CYS A 108 -4.42 4.88 5.29
N THR A 109 -3.28 4.52 5.89
CA THR A 109 -3.21 3.88 7.22
C THR A 109 -2.46 4.73 8.26
N ALA A 110 -2.15 5.99 7.93
CA ALA A 110 -1.26 6.87 8.72
C ALA A 110 -1.68 7.02 10.18
N GLY A 111 -2.97 6.86 10.47
CA GLY A 111 -3.50 6.88 11.83
C GLY A 111 -2.89 5.83 12.75
N PHE A 112 -2.65 4.61 12.26
CA PHE A 112 -2.10 3.53 13.10
C PHE A 112 -0.65 3.82 13.53
N PRO A 113 0.29 4.16 12.63
CA PRO A 113 1.61 4.62 13.01
C PRO A 113 1.60 5.81 13.95
N ALA A 114 0.74 6.80 13.70
CA ALA A 114 0.66 8.02 14.49
C ALA A 114 0.24 7.74 15.94
N ILE A 115 -0.78 6.91 16.16
CA ILE A 115 -1.25 6.54 17.50
C ILE A 115 -0.15 5.73 18.22
N TYR A 116 0.44 4.74 17.56
CA TYR A 116 1.48 3.90 18.15
C TYR A 116 2.71 4.70 18.59
N THR A 117 3.23 5.54 17.70
CA THR A 117 4.37 6.42 17.98
C THR A 117 4.08 7.42 19.09
N ARG A 118 2.85 7.97 19.13
CA ARG A 118 2.40 8.86 20.20
C ARG A 118 2.34 8.17 21.56
N ILE A 119 1.86 6.93 21.64
CA ILE A 119 1.85 6.17 22.90
C ILE A 119 3.29 5.92 23.36
N LEU A 120 4.19 5.56 22.46
CA LEU A 120 5.61 5.36 22.78
C LEU A 120 6.29 6.63 23.30
N THR A 121 6.00 7.81 22.74
CA THR A 121 6.59 9.06 23.22
C THR A 121 6.05 9.48 24.59
N LEU A 122 4.77 9.26 24.84
CA LEU A 122 4.15 9.54 26.15
C LEU A 122 4.72 8.68 27.28
N ASN A 123 5.20 7.48 26.98
CA ASN A 123 5.83 6.59 27.95
C ASN A 123 7.31 6.93 28.25
N ALA A 124 7.85 8.03 27.68
CA ALA A 124 9.21 8.54 27.93
C ALA A 124 10.31 7.45 27.92
N LEU A 125 10.22 6.50 26.98
CA LEU A 125 11.17 5.39 26.90
C LEU A 125 12.57 5.86 26.47
N SER A 126 13.59 5.11 26.88
CA SER A 126 14.93 5.26 26.31
C SER A 126 14.92 5.01 24.81
N ALA A 127 15.78 5.71 24.06
CA ALA A 127 15.85 5.63 22.59
C ALA A 127 15.96 4.18 22.09
N LEU A 128 16.71 3.33 22.79
CA LEU A 128 16.86 1.91 22.44
C LEU A 128 15.52 1.15 22.50
N LYS A 129 14.75 1.31 23.59
CA LYS A 129 13.44 0.65 23.75
C LYS A 129 12.44 1.16 22.72
N TYR A 130 12.47 2.46 22.44
CA TYR A 130 11.64 3.08 21.41
C TYR A 130 11.84 2.42 20.02
N TYR A 131 13.10 2.29 19.55
CA TYR A 131 13.38 1.65 18.27
C TYR A 131 13.07 0.14 18.26
N LEU A 132 13.26 -0.55 19.39
CA LEU A 132 12.97 -1.97 19.50
C LEU A 132 11.47 -2.26 19.35
N TYR A 133 10.62 -1.41 19.94
CA TYR A 133 9.17 -1.48 19.75
C TYR A 133 8.73 -1.12 18.33
N LEU A 134 9.42 -0.20 17.65
CA LEU A 134 9.17 0.06 16.21
C LEU A 134 9.49 -1.16 15.35
N VAL A 135 10.63 -1.82 15.61
CA VAL A 135 11.01 -3.06 14.90
C VAL A 135 9.97 -4.15 15.15
N LEU A 136 9.49 -4.30 16.38
CA LEU A 136 8.45 -5.28 16.72
C LEU A 136 7.14 -5.01 15.96
N TYR A 137 6.70 -3.75 15.88
CA TYR A 137 5.56 -3.38 15.05
C TYR A 137 5.77 -3.75 13.58
N ASN A 138 6.94 -3.38 13.02
CA ASN A 138 7.26 -3.65 11.62
C ASN A 138 7.33 -5.15 11.31
N ALA A 139 7.85 -5.95 12.24
CA ALA A 139 7.87 -7.40 12.12
C ALA A 139 6.46 -7.96 11.97
N VAL A 140 5.51 -7.53 12.80
CA VAL A 140 4.09 -7.93 12.71
C VAL A 140 3.47 -7.49 11.38
N TYR A 141 3.75 -6.28 10.91
CA TYR A 141 3.27 -5.77 9.62
C TYR A 141 3.79 -6.60 8.42
N VAL A 142 5.02 -7.09 8.49
CA VAL A 142 5.64 -7.87 7.42
C VAL A 142 5.08 -9.31 7.33
N VAL A 143 4.57 -9.88 8.42
CA VAL A 143 4.01 -11.25 8.45
C VAL A 143 2.93 -11.49 7.39
N PRO A 144 1.83 -10.70 7.30
CA PRO A 144 0.80 -10.92 6.28
C PRO A 144 1.34 -10.78 4.85
N LEU A 145 2.25 -9.84 4.61
CA LEU A 145 2.93 -9.71 3.31
C LEU A 145 3.73 -10.97 2.96
N MET A 146 4.49 -11.50 3.93
CA MET A 146 5.24 -12.76 3.75
C MET A 146 4.32 -13.93 3.42
N ILE A 147 3.20 -14.06 4.13
CA ILE A 147 2.20 -15.11 3.87
C ILE A 147 1.68 -15.02 2.43
N ILE A 148 1.32 -13.81 1.98
CA ILE A 148 0.84 -13.58 0.61
C ILE A 148 1.92 -13.98 -0.40
N VAL A 149 3.16 -13.52 -0.22
CA VAL A 149 4.27 -13.83 -1.15
C VAL A 149 4.59 -15.31 -1.19
N VAL A 150 4.70 -15.97 -0.04
CA VAL A 150 4.96 -17.42 0.05
C VAL A 150 3.83 -18.20 -0.61
N SER A 151 2.57 -17.87 -0.31
CA SER A 151 1.42 -18.53 -0.93
C SER A 151 1.43 -18.39 -2.46
N PHE A 152 1.83 -17.22 -2.99
CA PHE A 152 1.89 -16.97 -4.42
C PHE A 152 3.03 -17.74 -5.10
N VAL A 153 4.20 -17.80 -4.45
CA VAL A 153 5.37 -18.56 -4.92
C VAL A 153 5.06 -20.07 -4.94
N VAL A 154 4.47 -20.60 -3.87
CA VAL A 154 4.11 -22.03 -3.76
C VAL A 154 3.01 -22.41 -4.75
N THR A 155 2.02 -21.53 -4.97
CA THR A 155 0.90 -21.77 -5.92
C THR A 155 1.31 -21.54 -7.39
N MET A 156 2.58 -21.23 -7.66
CA MET A 156 3.15 -20.95 -8.99
C MET A 156 2.40 -19.85 -9.78
N GLY A 157 1.60 -19.01 -9.11
CA GLY A 157 0.72 -18.04 -9.77
C GLY A 157 -0.28 -18.65 -10.77
N ARG A 158 -0.59 -19.97 -10.66
CA ARG A 158 -1.46 -20.68 -11.61
C ARG A 158 -2.91 -20.16 -11.59
N ARG A 159 -3.36 -19.55 -10.49
CA ARG A 159 -4.65 -18.88 -10.41
C ARG A 159 -4.54 -17.47 -10.99
N LYS A 160 -4.86 -17.34 -12.28
CA LYS A 160 -5.18 -16.04 -12.86
C LYS A 160 -6.59 -15.67 -12.43
N PHE A 161 -6.76 -14.48 -11.84
CA PHE A 161 -8.09 -13.96 -11.55
C PHE A 161 -8.90 -13.89 -12.86
N THR A 162 -10.09 -14.51 -12.84
CA THR A 162 -11.04 -14.35 -13.94
C THR A 162 -11.52 -12.90 -14.00
N GLU A 163 -11.99 -12.44 -15.16
CA GLU A 163 -12.52 -11.07 -15.27
C GLU A 163 -13.63 -10.78 -14.25
N ARG A 164 -14.47 -11.80 -13.96
CA ARG A 164 -15.53 -11.70 -12.95
C ARG A 164 -14.96 -11.49 -11.55
N GLN A 165 -13.94 -12.25 -11.15
CA GLN A 165 -13.26 -12.07 -9.87
C GLN A 165 -12.56 -10.71 -9.76
N GLY A 166 -11.91 -10.26 -10.84
CA GLY A 166 -11.27 -8.95 -10.89
C GLY A 166 -12.27 -7.79 -10.76
N ARG A 167 -13.45 -7.90 -11.38
CA ARG A 167 -14.54 -6.92 -11.21
C ARG A 167 -15.06 -6.90 -9.76
N ILE A 168 -15.34 -8.06 -9.17
CA ILE A 168 -15.79 -8.15 -7.77
C ILE A 168 -14.75 -7.52 -6.84
N LEU A 169 -13.46 -7.81 -7.05
CA LEU A 169 -12.39 -7.25 -6.23
C LEU A 169 -12.33 -5.72 -6.34
N LYS A 170 -12.53 -5.15 -7.53
CA LYS A 170 -12.65 -3.69 -7.72
C LYS A 170 -13.84 -3.08 -6.99
N LEU A 171 -15.00 -3.76 -7.02
CA LEU A 171 -16.17 -3.28 -6.30
C LEU A 171 -15.93 -3.26 -4.80
N VAL A 172 -15.39 -4.36 -4.25
CA VAL A 172 -15.10 -4.49 -2.82
C VAL A 172 -14.05 -3.48 -2.38
N SER A 173 -12.92 -3.39 -3.09
CA SER A 173 -11.86 -2.43 -2.75
C SER A 173 -12.32 -0.98 -2.92
N GLY A 174 -13.07 -0.68 -3.99
CA GLY A 174 -13.65 0.63 -4.23
C GLY A 174 -14.66 1.04 -3.16
N ALA A 175 -15.53 0.13 -2.73
CA ALA A 175 -16.50 0.36 -1.66
C ALA A 175 -15.81 0.64 -0.31
N ILE A 176 -14.77 -0.12 0.03
CA ILE A 176 -13.98 0.11 1.25
C ILE A 176 -13.28 1.46 1.19
N MET A 177 -12.64 1.81 0.06
CA MET A 177 -11.99 3.11 -0.14
C MET A 177 -12.98 4.28 -0.04
N LEU A 178 -14.19 4.13 -0.58
CA LEU A 178 -15.24 5.14 -0.47
C LEU A 178 -15.71 5.33 0.97
N LEU A 179 -16.02 4.22 1.66
CA LEU A 179 -16.44 4.26 3.05
C LEU A 179 -15.38 4.93 3.92
N LEU A 180 -14.13 4.49 3.82
CA LEU A 180 -13.03 5.08 4.58
C LEU A 180 -12.81 6.56 4.24
N GLY A 181 -12.79 6.92 2.96
CA GLY A 181 -12.63 8.31 2.52
C GLY A 181 -13.77 9.21 3.00
N LEU A 182 -15.02 8.75 2.95
CA LEU A 182 -16.18 9.48 3.48
C LEU A 182 -16.11 9.64 4.99
N ILE A 183 -15.73 8.60 5.74
CA ILE A 183 -15.57 8.69 7.19
C ILE A 183 -14.46 9.70 7.54
N MET A 184 -13.32 9.65 6.85
CA MET A 184 -12.22 10.60 7.05
C MET A 184 -12.59 12.06 6.75
N LEU A 185 -13.56 12.29 5.86
CA LEU A 185 -14.01 13.62 5.46
C LEU A 185 -15.16 14.17 6.33
N LEU A 186 -16.15 13.32 6.66
CA LEU A 186 -17.40 13.74 7.32
C LEU A 186 -17.32 13.64 8.85
N LYS A 187 -16.71 12.58 9.37
CA LYS A 187 -16.61 12.31 10.82
C LYS A 187 -15.30 11.57 11.14
N PRO A 188 -14.15 12.28 11.07
CA PRO A 188 -12.85 11.69 11.36
C PRO A 188 -12.75 11.14 12.80
N GLU A 189 -13.59 11.65 13.70
CA GLU A 189 -13.72 11.24 15.09
C GLU A 189 -14.11 9.76 15.26
N ILE A 190 -14.83 9.18 14.30
CA ILE A 190 -15.18 7.75 14.34
C ILE A 190 -13.94 6.85 14.18
N LEU A 191 -12.90 7.36 13.51
CA LEU A 191 -11.63 6.63 13.31
C LEU A 191 -10.65 6.85 14.46
N ILE A 192 -10.79 7.96 15.17
CA ILE A 192 -10.02 8.30 16.36
C ILE A 192 -10.89 7.88 17.53
N VAL A 193 -10.97 6.57 17.80
CA VAL A 193 -11.52 6.09 19.07
C VAL A 193 -10.61 6.66 20.18
N GLY A 194 -11.08 7.76 20.78
CA GLY A 194 -10.53 8.43 21.95
C GLY A 194 -11.70 8.78 22.84
#